data_AF-A0A7V2SNF8-F1
#
_entry.id   AF-A0A7V2SNF8-F1
#
_cell.length_a   1.000
_cell.length_b   1.000
_cell.length_c   1.000
_cell.angle_alpha   90.00
_cell.angle_beta   90.00
_cell.angle_gamma   90.00
#
_symmetry.space_group_name_H-M   'P 1'
#
loop_
_entity.id
_entity.type
_entity.pdbx_description
1 polymer ?
#
loop_
_entity_poly.entity_id
_entity_poly.type
_entity_poly.pdbx_seq_one_letter_code
_entity_poly.pdbx_strand_id
1 'polypeptide(L)'
;MTNDTTPKKSSAKTGLILAGFAALIAGAFAVYSINGSKGNNQGGKKFVESSVDSVVAAPEGITKALAVGKLSAFLVHKIRRDVQNLSFKDGEGNDLSLEKWKGRVVLLNLWATWCGPCRKEMPHLAELQQKYGG
;
A
#
# COMPACT_ATOMS: atom_id res chain seq x y z
N MET A 1 -51.67 41.80 -14.44
CA MET A 1 -52.66 40.81 -13.96
C MET A 1 -52.85 39.83 -15.11
N THR A 2 -52.53 38.54 -15.08
CA THR A 2 -51.98 37.58 -14.12
C THR A 2 -51.41 36.45 -14.98
N ASN A 3 -50.22 35.95 -14.67
CA ASN A 3 -49.60 34.83 -15.36
C ASN A 3 -50.36 33.54 -15.05
N ASP A 4 -51.07 32.98 -16.04
CA ASP A 4 -51.65 31.64 -15.93
C ASP A 4 -50.56 30.59 -16.02
N THR A 5 -50.17 30.09 -14.84
CA THR A 5 -49.27 28.95 -14.70
C THR A 5 -50.15 27.70 -14.71
N THR A 6 -50.21 27.00 -15.84
CA THR A 6 -50.97 25.75 -15.97
C THR A 6 -50.36 24.66 -15.06
N PRO A 7 -51.14 23.96 -14.22
CA PRO A 7 -50.59 22.89 -13.39
C PRO A 7 -50.33 21.64 -14.25
N LYS A 8 -49.05 21.36 -14.52
CA LYS A 8 -48.58 20.15 -15.20
C LYS A 8 -48.85 18.92 -14.32
N LYS A 9 -49.79 18.09 -14.75
CA LYS A 9 -50.19 16.78 -14.16
C LYS A 9 -49.04 15.76 -14.20
N SER A 10 -48.04 15.93 -13.33
CA SER A 10 -46.91 14.99 -13.14
C SER A 10 -47.17 14.15 -11.89
N SER A 11 -48.11 13.21 -11.99
CA SER A 11 -48.63 12.47 -10.84
C SER A 11 -48.21 11.01 -10.87
N ALA A 12 -47.64 10.56 -9.76
CA ALA A 12 -47.30 9.18 -9.38
C ALA A 12 -46.24 8.42 -10.19
N LYS A 13 -46.34 8.35 -11.53
CA LYS A 13 -45.47 7.46 -12.33
C LYS A 13 -44.00 7.90 -12.33
N THR A 14 -43.73 9.20 -12.41
CA THR A 14 -42.37 9.77 -12.33
C THR A 14 -41.75 9.56 -10.94
N GLY A 15 -42.55 9.64 -9.88
CA GLY A 15 -42.10 9.39 -8.51
C GLY A 15 -41.70 7.94 -8.28
N LEU A 16 -42.45 6.99 -8.84
CA LEU A 16 -42.15 5.56 -8.73
C LEU A 16 -40.88 5.17 -9.50
N ILE A 17 -40.64 5.78 -10.66
CA ILE A 17 -39.42 5.58 -11.45
C ILE A 17 -38.19 6.12 -10.69
N LEU A 18 -38.27 7.34 -10.14
CA LEU A 18 -37.18 7.93 -9.36
C LEU A 18 -36.87 7.12 -8.09
N ALA A 19 -37.89 6.62 -7.40
CA ALA A 19 -37.70 5.75 -6.23
C ALA A 19 -37.02 4.42 -6.61
N GLY A 20 -37.39 3.84 -7.76
CA GLY A 20 -36.74 2.63 -8.27
C GLY A 20 -35.26 2.83 -8.60
N PHE A 21 -34.91 3.94 -9.26
CA PHE A 21 -33.51 4.28 -9.54
C PHE A 21 -32.71 4.56 -8.25
N ALA A 22 -33.29 5.27 -7.28
CA ALA A 22 -32.64 5.53 -6.00
C ALA A 22 -32.36 4.22 -5.23
N ALA A 23 -33.30 3.27 -5.23
CA ALA A 23 -33.12 1.96 -4.61
C ALA A 23 -32.02 1.14 -5.31
N LEU A 24 -31.96 1.16 -6.64
CA LEU A 24 -30.90 0.50 -7.41
C LEU A 24 -29.51 1.08 -7.12
N ILE A 25 -29.39 2.42 -7.09
CA ILE A 25 -28.12 3.11 -6.80
C ILE A 25 -27.65 2.78 -5.37
N ALA A 26 -28.55 2.82 -4.39
CA ALA A 26 -28.23 2.48 -3.01
C ALA A 26 -27.79 1.01 -2.87
N GLY A 27 -28.47 0.08 -3.56
CA GLY A 27 -28.09 -1.33 -3.58
C GLY A 27 -26.71 -1.57 -4.21
N ALA A 28 -26.43 -0.94 -5.36
CA ALA A 28 -25.13 -1.04 -6.02
C ALA A 28 -23.99 -0.46 -5.16
N PHE A 29 -24.23 0.69 -4.51
CA PHE A 29 -23.24 1.31 -3.62
C PHE A 29 -22.94 0.44 -2.39
N ALA A 30 -23.97 -0.19 -1.80
CA ALA A 30 -23.80 -1.10 -0.67
C ALA A 30 -22.96 -2.33 -1.06
N VAL A 31 -23.26 -2.97 -2.20
CA VAL A 31 -22.48 -4.12 -2.71
C VAL A 31 -21.03 -3.72 -3.01
N TYR A 32 -20.83 -2.57 -3.64
CA TYR A 32 -19.48 -2.06 -3.94
C TYR A 32 -18.67 -1.78 -2.66
N SER A 33 -19.32 -1.22 -1.64
CA SER A 33 -18.66 -0.90 -0.36
C SER A 33 -18.31 -2.15 0.45
N ILE A 34 -19.16 -3.19 0.42
CA ILE A 34 -18.91 -4.45 1.12
C ILE A 34 -17.80 -5.26 0.45
N ASN A 35 -17.73 -5.28 -0.88
CA ASN A 35 -16.65 -5.98 -1.60
C ASN A 35 -15.35 -5.16 -1.71
N GLY A 36 -15.41 -3.83 -1.62
CA GLY A 36 -14.24 -2.94 -1.74
C GLY A 36 -13.32 -2.90 -0.52
N SER A 37 -13.73 -3.44 0.64
CA SER A 37 -12.97 -3.33 1.89
C SER A 37 -12.11 -4.55 2.27
N LYS A 38 -12.07 -5.61 1.45
CA LYS A 38 -11.17 -6.76 1.68
C LYS A 38 -9.78 -6.50 1.08
N GLY A 39 -9.11 -5.46 1.59
CA GLY A 39 -7.68 -5.24 1.38
C GLY A 39 -6.85 -5.89 2.47
N ASN A 40 -5.69 -6.44 2.11
CA ASN A 40 -4.77 -7.22 2.95
C ASN A 40 -4.02 -6.42 4.05
N ASN A 41 -4.60 -5.33 4.56
CA ASN A 41 -3.89 -4.34 5.38
C ASN A 41 -4.48 -4.12 6.78
N GLN A 42 -5.09 -5.15 7.38
CA GLN A 42 -5.50 -5.06 8.79
C GLN A 42 -4.32 -5.17 9.79
N GLY A 43 -3.11 -5.52 9.32
CA GLY A 43 -1.89 -5.50 10.13
C GLY A 43 -1.11 -4.17 10.11
N GLY A 44 -1.40 -3.25 9.17
CA GLY A 44 -0.54 -2.09 8.91
C GLY A 44 -0.71 -0.93 9.89
N LYS A 45 -1.92 -0.69 10.39
CA LYS A 45 -2.22 0.52 11.19
C LYS A 45 -1.59 0.51 12.58
N LYS A 46 -1.39 -0.66 13.19
CA LYS A 46 -0.81 -0.79 14.54
C LYS A 46 0.73 -0.68 14.54
N PHE A 47 1.37 -0.92 13.40
CA PHE A 47 2.83 -0.95 13.26
C PHE A 47 3.43 0.44 12.95
N VAL A 48 2.68 1.30 12.26
CA VAL A 48 3.15 2.63 11.82
C VAL A 48 3.32 3.60 13.00
N GLU A 49 2.42 3.58 13.99
CA GLU A 49 2.49 4.45 15.18
C GLU A 49 3.77 4.18 16.02
N SER A 50 4.16 2.90 16.18
CA SER A 50 5.36 2.52 16.94
C SER A 50 6.68 2.82 16.19
N SER A 51 6.61 3.09 14.89
CA SER A 51 7.82 3.19 14.05
C SER A 51 8.42 4.58 14.03
N VAL A 52 7.64 5.64 14.31
CA VAL A 52 8.10 7.03 14.20
C VAL A 52 8.93 7.49 15.39
N ASP A 53 8.73 6.90 16.58
CA ASP A 53 9.54 7.21 17.78
C ASP A 53 10.99 6.70 17.72
N SER A 54 11.28 5.77 16.79
CA SER A 54 12.61 5.18 16.62
C SER A 54 13.38 5.73 15.41
N VAL A 55 12.81 6.69 14.67
CA VAL A 55 13.49 7.38 13.57
C VAL A 55 14.26 8.57 14.16
N VAL A 56 15.54 8.37 14.45
CA VAL A 56 16.46 9.47 14.77
C VAL A 56 17.29 9.78 13.53
N ALA A 57 17.65 11.05 13.34
CA ALA A 57 18.62 11.48 12.35
C ALA A 57 19.87 10.58 12.37
N ALA A 58 20.36 10.24 11.19
CA ALA A 58 21.25 9.12 10.98
C ALA A 58 22.57 9.22 11.81
N PRO A 59 23.08 8.12 12.39
CA PRO A 59 24.24 8.15 13.30
C PRO A 59 25.54 8.55 12.60
N GLU A 60 26.38 9.33 13.28
CA GLU A 60 27.48 10.12 12.70
C GLU A 60 28.63 9.37 11.99
N GLY A 61 28.61 8.03 11.92
CA GLY A 61 29.76 7.24 11.46
C GLY A 61 29.81 6.92 9.96
N ILE A 62 28.68 6.52 9.36
CA ILE A 62 28.65 6.02 7.96
C ILE A 62 27.61 6.77 7.13
N THR A 63 26.53 7.21 7.76
CA THR A 63 25.40 7.80 7.04
C THR A 63 25.62 9.25 6.69
N LYS A 64 26.33 10.06 7.49
CA LYS A 64 26.48 11.50 7.18
C LYS A 64 27.25 11.76 5.88
N ALA A 65 28.28 10.96 5.62
CA ALA A 65 29.06 11.05 4.37
C ALA A 65 28.30 10.49 3.15
N LEU A 66 27.43 9.50 3.35
CA LEU A 66 26.67 8.84 2.29
C LEU A 66 25.27 9.45 2.06
N ALA A 67 24.73 10.17 3.04
CA ALA A 67 23.43 10.84 3.01
C ALA A 67 23.52 12.22 2.34
N VAL A 68 24.07 12.23 1.12
CA VAL A 68 24.18 13.42 0.28
C VAL A 68 23.25 13.30 -0.93
N GLY A 69 22.87 14.44 -1.50
CA GLY A 69 22.02 14.48 -2.68
C GLY A 69 20.68 13.75 -2.48
N LYS A 70 20.35 12.83 -3.40
CA LYS A 70 19.08 12.08 -3.42
C LYS A 70 18.91 11.08 -2.26
N LEU A 71 19.98 10.75 -1.53
CA LEU A 71 19.95 9.83 -0.39
C LEU A 71 19.96 10.55 0.97
N SER A 72 19.88 11.89 0.98
CA SER A 72 19.86 12.68 2.21
C SER A 72 18.68 12.35 3.15
N ALA A 73 17.57 11.86 2.60
CA ALA A 73 16.40 11.42 3.35
C ALA A 73 16.39 9.92 3.69
N PHE A 74 17.47 9.17 3.42
CA PHE A 74 17.51 7.75 3.75
C PHE A 74 17.64 7.54 5.27
N LEU A 75 16.63 6.92 5.87
CA LEU A 75 16.55 6.68 7.30
C LEU A 75 17.10 5.29 7.62
N VAL A 76 18.10 5.24 8.50
CA VAL A 76 18.62 3.98 9.04
C VAL A 76 17.96 3.72 10.38
N HIS A 77 17.36 2.54 10.54
CA HIS A 77 16.77 2.15 11.81
C HIS A 77 17.88 1.89 12.84
N LYS A 78 17.95 2.71 13.89
CA LYS A 78 19.01 2.65 14.91
C LYS A 78 18.95 1.36 15.73
N ILE A 79 17.74 0.87 15.97
CA ILE A 79 17.48 -0.35 16.74
C ILE A 79 17.38 -1.50 15.75
N ARG A 80 18.21 -2.53 15.90
CA ARG A 80 18.04 -3.76 15.10
C ARG A 80 16.79 -4.48 15.60
N ARG A 81 15.77 -4.59 14.75
CA ARG A 81 14.63 -5.48 15.01
C ARG A 81 14.98 -6.89 14.54
N ASP A 82 14.57 -7.87 15.34
CA ASP A 82 14.59 -9.24 14.87
C ASP A 82 13.50 -9.42 13.81
N VAL A 83 13.92 -9.80 12.61
CA VAL A 83 13.05 -10.07 11.46
C VAL A 83 13.21 -11.50 10.98
N GLN A 84 13.92 -12.36 11.72
CA GLN A 84 14.18 -13.73 11.29
C GLN A 84 12.89 -14.51 11.09
N ASN A 85 11.95 -14.42 12.03
CA ASN A 85 10.66 -15.12 11.96
C ASN A 85 9.62 -14.41 11.06
N LEU A 86 10.04 -13.48 10.19
CA LEU A 86 9.14 -12.88 9.21
C LEU A 86 8.90 -13.89 8.09
N SER A 87 7.66 -14.36 7.99
CA SER A 87 7.23 -15.38 7.02
C SER A 87 6.31 -14.80 5.93
N PHE A 88 6.46 -15.32 4.73
CA PHE A 88 5.68 -15.02 3.54
C PHE A 88 5.20 -16.30 2.87
N LYS A 89 4.26 -16.16 1.92
CA LYS A 89 3.94 -17.23 0.98
C LYS A 89 4.79 -17.07 -0.28
N ASP A 90 5.41 -18.16 -0.72
CA ASP A 90 6.11 -18.19 -2.01
C ASP A 90 5.13 -18.35 -3.19
N GLY A 91 5.67 -18.47 -4.41
CA GLY A 91 4.87 -18.64 -5.62
C GLY A 91 4.08 -19.95 -5.71
N GLU A 92 4.41 -20.93 -4.86
CA GLU A 92 3.75 -22.23 -4.77
C GLU A 92 2.77 -22.30 -3.58
N GLY A 93 2.76 -21.28 -2.71
CA GLY A 93 1.91 -21.21 -1.52
C GLY A 93 2.54 -21.80 -0.26
N ASN A 94 3.82 -22.18 -0.30
CA ASN A 94 4.54 -22.68 0.87
C ASN A 94 4.96 -21.51 1.78
N ASP A 95 5.17 -21.80 3.07
CA ASP A 95 5.73 -20.83 4.01
C ASP A 95 7.22 -20.61 3.75
N LEU A 96 7.63 -19.35 3.62
CA LEU A 96 9.00 -18.91 3.40
C LEU A 96 9.39 -17.86 4.44
N SER A 97 10.28 -18.24 5.35
CA SER A 97 10.79 -17.38 6.43
C SER A 97 12.18 -16.81 6.11
N LEU A 98 12.47 -15.60 6.60
CA LEU A 98 13.79 -14.97 6.49
C LEU A 98 14.88 -15.74 7.26
N GLU A 99 14.53 -16.61 8.20
CA GLU A 99 15.45 -17.55 8.88
C GLU A 99 16.29 -18.38 7.90
N LYS A 100 15.76 -18.68 6.71
CA LYS A 100 16.47 -19.44 5.66
C LYS A 100 17.80 -18.78 5.24
N TRP A 101 17.95 -17.48 5.46
CA TRP A 101 19.17 -16.73 5.14
C TRP A 101 19.96 -16.26 6.37
N LYS A 102 19.73 -16.87 7.54
CA LYS A 102 20.48 -16.57 8.76
C LYS A 102 21.99 -16.62 8.51
N GLY A 103 22.69 -15.60 9.01
CA GLY A 103 24.15 -15.47 8.86
C GLY A 103 24.59 -14.88 7.51
N ARG A 104 23.67 -14.59 6.58
CA ARG A 104 23.97 -13.88 5.33
C ARG A 104 23.49 -12.44 5.37
N VAL A 105 24.18 -11.56 4.67
CA VAL A 105 23.66 -10.23 4.36
C VAL A 105 22.58 -10.39 3.28
N VAL A 106 21.37 -9.91 3.56
CA VAL A 106 20.23 -10.04 2.66
C VAL A 106 19.70 -8.65 2.32
N LEU A 107 19.62 -8.35 1.03
CA LEU A 107 18.87 -7.21 0.51
C LEU A 107 17.47 -7.69 0.12
N LEU A 108 16.48 -7.40 0.97
CA LEU A 108 15.08 -7.72 0.70
C LEU A 108 14.41 -6.58 -0.06
N ASN A 109 13.90 -6.85 -1.26
CA ASN A 109 13.21 -5.89 -2.10
C ASN A 109 11.71 -6.18 -2.16
N LEU A 110 10.88 -5.22 -1.70
CA LEU A 110 9.42 -5.32 -1.75
C LEU A 110 8.90 -4.58 -2.98
N TRP A 111 8.30 -5.30 -3.93
CA TRP A 111 7.86 -4.73 -5.20
C TRP A 111 6.56 -5.36 -5.72
N ALA A 112 6.01 -4.75 -6.77
CA ALA A 112 4.84 -5.25 -7.48
C ALA A 112 4.92 -4.93 -8.98
N THR A 113 4.21 -5.70 -9.81
CA THR A 113 4.21 -5.54 -11.28
C THR A 113 3.71 -4.18 -11.76
N TRP A 114 2.81 -3.56 -11.00
CA TRP A 114 2.28 -2.22 -11.27
C TRP A 114 3.13 -1.10 -10.64
N CYS A 115 4.16 -1.42 -9.85
CA CYS A 115 5.02 -0.41 -9.24
C CYS A 115 6.02 0.13 -10.27
N GLY A 116 5.69 1.27 -10.87
CA GLY A 116 6.54 1.96 -11.86
C GLY A 116 7.96 2.25 -11.37
N PRO A 117 8.16 2.89 -10.19
CA PRO A 117 9.50 3.13 -9.64
C PRO A 117 10.28 1.84 -9.37
N CYS A 118 9.65 0.84 -8.73
CA CYS A 118 10.30 -0.44 -8.43
C CYS A 118 10.84 -1.10 -9.72
N ARG A 119 10.05 -1.09 -10.81
CA ARG A 119 10.50 -1.66 -12.08
C ARG A 119 11.72 -0.95 -12.67
N LYS A 120 11.85 0.36 -12.47
CA LYS A 120 13.03 1.13 -12.92
C LYS A 120 14.29 0.77 -12.13
N GLU A 121 14.14 0.30 -10.89
CA GLU A 121 15.26 -0.09 -10.02
C GLU A 121 15.79 -1.51 -10.28
N MET A 122 14.98 -2.38 -10.91
CA MET A 122 15.34 -3.80 -11.11
C MET A 122 16.66 -4.06 -11.84
N PRO A 123 17.02 -3.34 -12.91
CA PRO A 123 18.31 -3.55 -13.57
C PRO A 123 19.49 -3.35 -12.61
N HIS A 124 19.42 -2.35 -11.74
CA HIS A 124 20.46 -2.08 -10.75
C HIS A 124 20.50 -3.15 -9.65
N LEU A 125 19.35 -3.68 -9.22
CA LEU A 125 19.34 -4.81 -8.28
C LEU A 125 19.92 -6.09 -8.91
N ALA A 126 19.68 -6.32 -10.21
CA ALA A 126 20.27 -7.44 -10.93
C ALA A 126 21.80 -7.30 -11.02
N GLU A 127 22.31 -6.10 -11.29
CA GLU A 127 23.76 -5.80 -11.26
C GLU A 127 24.36 -6.06 -9.86
N LEU A 128 23.68 -5.63 -8.79
CA LEU A 128 24.12 -5.87 -7.41
C LEU A 128 24.16 -7.38 -7.08
N GLN A 129 23.14 -8.12 -7.50
CA GLN A 129 23.11 -9.57 -7.32
C GLN A 129 24.24 -10.26 -8.11
N GLN A 130 24.55 -9.81 -9.33
CA GLN A 130 25.68 -10.38 -10.08
C GLN A 130 27.03 -10.08 -9.41
N LYS A 131 27.19 -8.90 -8.82
CA LYS A 131 28.47 -8.47 -8.23
C LYS A 131 28.70 -9.02 -6.82
N TYR A 132 27.65 -9.15 -6.02
CA TYR A 132 27.74 -9.48 -4.59
C TYR A 132 26.89 -10.69 -4.17
N GLY A 133 26.05 -11.21 -5.05
CA GLY A 133 25.31 -12.44 -4.81
C GLY A 133 26.27 -13.62 -4.76
N GLY A 134 26.04 -14.52 -3.80
CA GLY A 134 26.74 -15.80 -3.67
C GLY A 134 26.01 -16.94 -4.36
#